data_AF-A0A7C8DNT3-F1
#
_entry.id   AF-A0A7C8DNT3-F1
#
_cell.length_a   1.000
_cell.length_b   1.000
_cell.length_c   1.000
_cell.angle_alpha   90.00
_cell.angle_beta   90.00
_cell.angle_gamma   90.00
#
_symmetry.space_group_name_H-M   'P 1'
#
loop_
_entity.id
_entity.type
_entity.pdbx_description
1 polymer ?
#
loop_
_entity_poly.entity_id
_entity_poly.type
_entity_poly.pdbx_seq_one_letter_code
_entity_poly.pdbx_strand_id
1 'polypeptide(L)' 'MSIALKEANETEYWLQLLKDSEYISEQNFKSIHNDSVELIKLLVSIVKSSKINK' A
#
# COMPACT_ATOMS: atom_id res chain seq x y z
N MET A 1 -9.34 -6.52 11.56
CA MET A 1 -8.60 -6.70 10.29
C MET A 1 -8.30 -5.37 9.58
N SER A 2 -8.18 -4.25 10.30
CA SER A 2 -7.91 -2.93 9.70
C SER A 2 -6.47 -2.45 9.86
N ILE A 3 -5.69 -3.09 10.76
CA ILE A 3 -4.30 -2.71 11.05
C ILE A 3 -3.43 -2.91 9.81
N ALA A 4 -3.46 -4.09 9.19
CA ALA A 4 -2.69 -4.37 7.97
C ALA A 4 -2.97 -3.35 6.85
N LEU A 5 -4.23 -2.96 6.66
CA LEU A 5 -4.58 -1.92 5.68
C LEU A 5 -4.01 -0.55 6.07
N LYS A 6 -4.03 -0.18 7.36
CA LYS A 6 -3.41 1.07 7.84
C LYS A 6 -1.90 1.05 7.57
N GLU A 7 -1.19 0.00 7.98
CA GLU A 7 0.26 -0.12 7.81
C GLU A 7 0.67 -0.14 6.32
N ALA A 8 -0.13 -0.74 5.45
CA ALA A 8 0.11 -0.73 4.01
C ALA A 8 -0.03 0.68 3.40
N ASN A 9 -1.04 1.47 3.81
CA ASN A 9 -1.15 2.87 3.39
C ASN A 9 0.02 3.72 3.92
N GLU A 10 0.45 3.48 5.16
CA GLU A 10 1.61 4.18 5.73
C GLU A 10 2.90 3.85 4.98
N THR A 11 3.09 2.59 4.59
CA THR A 11 4.23 2.16 3.76
C THR A 11 4.22 2.81 2.38
N GLU A 12 3.05 2.91 1.74
CA GLU A 12 2.89 3.58 0.44
C GLU A 12 3.26 5.07 0.52
N TYR A 13 2.85 5.75 1.58
CA TYR A 13 3.25 7.13 1.85
C TYR A 13 4.77 7.27 1.99
N TRP A 14 5.44 6.39 2.75
CA TRP A 14 6.90 6.42 2.88
C TRP A 14 7.61 6.14 1.55
N LEU A 15 7.08 5.25 0.71
CA LEU A 15 7.61 5.00 -0.64
C LEU A 15 7.55 6.25 -1.51
N GLN A 16 6.42 6.97 -1.47
CA GLN A 16 6.24 8.23 -2.20
C GLN A 16 7.28 9.28 -1.74
N LEU A 17 7.45 9.42 -0.43
CA LEU A 17 8.41 10.36 0.14
C LEU A 17 9.86 10.00 -0.22
N LEU A 18 10.22 8.71 -0.20
CA LEU A 18 11.55 8.24 -0.60
C LEU A 18 11.85 8.54 -2.07
N LYS A 19 10.85 8.41 -2.95
CA LYS A 19 10.99 8.77 -4.36
C LYS A 19 11.09 10.27 -4.56
N ASP A 20 10.26 11.06 -3.87
CA ASP A 20 10.27 12.53 -3.99
C ASP A 20 11.51 13.17 -3.34
N SER A 21 12.17 12.47 -2.42
CA SER A 21 13.47 12.86 -1.84
C SER A 21 14.68 12.25 -2.58
N GLU A 22 14.45 11.64 -3.74
CA GLU A 22 15.48 11.07 -4.63
C GLU A 22 16.34 9.95 -3.98
N TYR A 23 15.86 9.33 -2.89
CA TYR A 23 16.53 8.19 -2.24
C TYR A 23 16.40 6.89 -3.05
N ILE A 24 15.36 6.78 -3.87
CA ILE A 24 15.14 5.65 -4.78
C ILE A 24 14.86 6.17 -6.19
N SER A 25 15.31 5.42 -7.19
CA SER A 25 15.03 5.76 -8.59
C SER A 25 13.54 5.56 -8.92
N GLU A 26 13.05 6.29 -9.92
CA GLU A 26 11.68 6.15 -10.44
C GLU A 26 11.35 4.70 -10.81
N GLN A 27 12.33 3.97 -11.38
CA GLN A 27 12.17 2.56 -11.75
C GLN A 27 11.95 1.66 -10.53
N ASN A 28 12.75 1.85 -9.47
CA ASN A 28 12.63 1.09 -8.24
C ASN A 28 11.34 1.43 -7.50
N PHE A 29 10.99 2.72 -7.44
CA PHE A 29 9.72 3.19 -6.89
C PHE A 29 8.55 2.53 -7.61
N LYS A 30 8.49 2.60 -8.95
CA LYS A 30 7.39 2.05 -9.73
C LYS A 30 7.22 0.54 -9.53
N SER A 31 8.32 -0.20 -9.41
CA SER A 31 8.26 -1.64 -9.12
C SER A 31 7.57 -1.91 -7.77
N ILE A 32 8.02 -1.26 -6.70
CA ILE A 32 7.53 -1.52 -5.34
C ILE A 32 6.13 -0.89 -5.12
N HIS A 33 5.89 0.28 -5.71
CA HIS A 33 4.62 0.99 -5.63
C HIS A 33 3.48 0.19 -6.24
N ASN A 34 3.70 -0.43 -7.42
CA ASN A 34 2.70 -1.29 -8.05
C ASN A 34 2.27 -2.43 -7.12
N ASP A 35 3.23 -3.13 -6.52
CA ASP A 35 2.96 -4.24 -5.58
C ASP A 35 2.21 -3.75 -4.33
N SER A 36 2.62 -2.60 -3.78
CA SER A 36 1.96 -1.97 -2.62
C SER A 36 0.50 -1.61 -2.92
N VAL A 37 0.23 -1.01 -4.09
CA VAL A 37 -1.13 -0.66 -4.52
C VAL A 37 -2.00 -1.90 -4.70
N GLU A 38 -1.47 -2.98 -5.27
CA GLU A 38 -2.21 -4.24 -5.41
C GLU A 38 -2.54 -4.84 -4.04
N LEU A 39 -1.57 -4.86 -3.11
CA LEU A 39 -1.78 -5.33 -1.74
C LEU A 39 -2.86 -4.52 -1.02
N ILE A 40 -2.85 -3.19 -1.15
CA ILE A 40 -3.88 -2.32 -0.56
C ILE A 40 -5.26 -2.66 -1.13
N LYS A 41 -5.39 -2.88 -2.45
CA LYS A 41 -6.67 -3.26 -3.08
C LYS A 41 -7.20 -4.59 -2.52
N LEU A 42 -6.34 -5.59 -2.36
CA LEU A 42 -6.70 -6.88 -1.76
C LEU A 42 -7.17 -6.70 -0.31
N LEU A 43 -6.41 -5.96 0.51
CA LEU A 43 -6.76 -5.68 1.90
C LEU A 43 -8.08 -4.91 2.02
N VAL A 44 -8.34 -3.94 1.15
CA VAL A 44 -9.63 -3.23 1.08
C VAL A 44 -10.77 -4.21 0.78
N SER A 45 -10.58 -5.10 -0.20
CA SER A 45 -11.59 -6.12 -0.55
C SER A 45 -11.89 -7.03 0.64
N ILE A 46 -10.86 -7.54 1.30
CA ILE A 46 -10.96 -8.41 2.48
C ILE A 46 -11.66 -7.69 3.65
N VAL A 47 -11.29 -6.44 3.93
CA VAL A 47 -11.92 -5.66 5.01
C VAL A 47 -13.40 -5.41 4.72
N LYS A 48 -13.75 -5.10 3.46
CA LYS A 48 -15.14 -4.88 3.05
C LYS A 48 -15.96 -6.18 3.16
N SER A 49 -15.47 -7.28 2.61
CA SER A 49 -16.18 -8.57 2.66
C SER A 49 -16.33 -9.08 4.09
N SER A 50 -15.31 -8.93 4.93
CA SER A 50 -15.35 -9.33 6.34
C SER A 50 -16.32 -8.50 7.19
N LYS A 51 -16.66 -7.27 6.77
CA LYS A 51 -17.68 -6.43 7.44
C LYS A 51 -19.10 -6.80 7.03
N ILE A 52 -19.29 -7.28 5.79
CA ILE A 52 -20.60 -7.72 5.28
C ILE A 52 -21.00 -9.06 5.92
N ASN A 53 -20.04 -9.96 6.13
CA ASN A 53 -20.29 -11.28 6.72
C ASN A 53 -20.32 -11.28 8.26
N LYS A 54 -20.53 -10.14 8.90
CA LYS A 54 -20.50 -9.97 10.36
C LYS A 54 -21.87 -9.57 10.88
#